data_AF-A0A1G6B340-F1
#
_entry.id   AF-A0A1G6B340-F1
#
_cell.length_a   1.000
_cell.length_b   1.000
_cell.length_c   1.000
_cell.angle_alpha   90.00
_cell.angle_beta   90.00
_cell.angle_gamma   90.00
#
_symmetry.space_group_name_H-M   'P 1'
#
loop_
_entity.id
_entity.type
_entity.pdbx_description
1 polymer ?
#
loop_
_entity_poly.entity_id
_entity_poly.type
_entity_poly.pdbx_seq_one_letter_code
_entity_poly.pdbx_strand_id
1 'polypeptide(L)'
;MASKTTALTSIGAAQLARSAMRRNASKKAVDAFNKLEAEAAACEQKQKELEAMQDKLAEQATRLAEAEAEAEAAEIRANTEIEYFKQQNDVLNKQLLQKQVEDEKRVSAFNTEDISDYLNQVIKDFNDSNASDSNIATYVINNMEVDLKVRVFGEETKDAEDNTKKVLKLIAPSIAETSEDSLSSIKISIQAVPK
;
A
#
# COMPACT_ATOMS: atom_id res chain seq x y z
N MET A 1 -120.08 -4.81 33.53
CA MET A 1 -118.83 -4.62 34.32
C MET A 1 -117.59 -5.31 33.71
N ALA A 2 -117.58 -5.72 32.43
CA ALA A 2 -116.46 -6.47 31.83
C ALA A 2 -115.36 -5.62 31.13
N SER A 3 -115.58 -4.31 30.92
CA SER A 3 -114.69 -3.46 30.11
C SER A 3 -113.46 -2.92 30.86
N LYS A 4 -113.55 -2.73 32.19
CA LYS A 4 -112.42 -2.24 33.02
C LYS A 4 -111.32 -3.29 33.19
N THR A 5 -111.66 -4.57 33.23
CA THR A 5 -110.71 -5.68 33.42
C THR A 5 -109.83 -5.87 32.19
N THR A 6 -110.39 -5.76 30.97
CA THR A 6 -109.67 -5.91 29.70
C THR A 6 -108.70 -4.74 29.42
N ALA A 7 -109.08 -3.52 29.82
CA ALA A 7 -108.22 -2.33 29.71
C ALA A 7 -107.03 -2.37 30.70
N LEU A 8 -107.24 -2.89 31.92
CA LEU A 8 -106.16 -3.06 32.89
C LEU A 8 -105.16 -4.16 32.47
N THR A 9 -105.63 -5.24 31.84
CA THR A 9 -104.76 -6.30 31.29
C THR A 9 -103.93 -5.84 30.10
N SER A 10 -104.45 -4.98 29.22
CA SER A 10 -103.68 -4.47 28.06
C SER A 10 -102.60 -3.46 28.46
N ILE A 11 -102.86 -2.62 29.47
CA ILE A 11 -101.88 -1.70 30.05
C ILE A 11 -100.74 -2.48 30.73
N GLY A 12 -101.07 -3.51 31.53
CA GLY A 12 -100.08 -4.39 32.16
C GLY A 12 -99.19 -5.13 31.16
N ALA A 13 -99.78 -5.68 30.09
CA ALA A 13 -99.03 -6.34 29.02
C ALA A 13 -98.09 -5.37 28.27
N ALA A 14 -98.55 -4.16 27.96
CA ALA A 14 -97.74 -3.13 27.33
C ALA A 14 -96.60 -2.61 28.23
N GLN A 15 -96.78 -2.63 29.56
CA GLN A 15 -95.76 -2.25 30.52
C GLN A 15 -94.70 -3.35 30.70
N LEU A 16 -95.11 -4.62 30.67
CA LEU A 16 -94.19 -5.78 30.65
C LEU A 16 -93.38 -5.84 29.35
N ALA A 17 -94.00 -5.62 28.20
CA ALA A 17 -93.30 -5.57 26.91
C ALA A 17 -92.25 -4.45 26.86
N ARG A 18 -92.60 -3.25 27.35
CA ARG A 18 -91.65 -2.12 27.48
C ARG A 18 -90.51 -2.43 28.45
N SER A 19 -90.80 -3.10 29.57
CA SER A 19 -89.77 -3.57 30.52
C SER A 19 -88.83 -4.61 29.89
N ALA A 20 -89.35 -5.56 29.12
CA ALA A 20 -88.56 -6.56 28.42
C ALA A 20 -87.67 -5.93 27.33
N MET A 21 -88.22 -4.99 26.54
CA MET A 21 -87.44 -4.23 25.55
C MET A 21 -86.32 -3.40 26.18
N ARG A 22 -86.59 -2.71 27.31
CA ARG A 22 -85.57 -1.95 28.05
C ARG A 22 -84.47 -2.86 28.59
N ARG A 23 -84.82 -4.04 29.13
CA ARG A 23 -83.85 -5.04 29.59
C ARG A 23 -82.97 -5.56 28.44
N ASN A 24 -83.57 -5.85 27.29
CA ASN A 24 -82.81 -6.27 26.11
C ASN A 24 -81.89 -5.17 25.56
N ALA A 25 -82.36 -3.91 25.53
CA ALA A 25 -81.54 -2.78 25.14
C ALA A 25 -80.38 -2.54 26.11
N SER A 26 -80.65 -2.64 27.42
CA SER A 26 -79.63 -2.53 28.46
C SER A 26 -78.60 -3.64 28.36
N LYS A 27 -79.02 -4.89 28.13
CA LYS A 27 -78.08 -6.01 27.91
C LYS A 27 -77.18 -5.77 26.70
N LYS A 28 -77.75 -5.37 25.56
CA LYS A 28 -76.97 -5.03 24.35
C LYS A 28 -75.97 -3.89 24.58
N ALA A 29 -76.36 -2.87 25.37
CA ALA A 29 -75.48 -1.75 25.69
C ALA A 29 -74.30 -2.20 26.58
N VAL A 30 -74.55 -3.07 27.56
CA VAL A 30 -73.49 -3.66 28.40
C VAL A 30 -72.55 -4.54 27.57
N ASP A 31 -73.09 -5.41 26.70
CA ASP A 31 -72.28 -6.26 25.83
C ASP A 31 -71.39 -5.42 24.88
N ALA A 32 -71.94 -4.32 24.33
CA ALA A 32 -71.20 -3.39 23.48
C ALA A 32 -70.12 -2.63 24.26
N PHE A 33 -70.41 -2.21 25.50
CA PHE A 33 -69.43 -1.56 26.38
C PHE A 33 -68.26 -2.49 26.70
N ASN A 34 -68.56 -3.73 27.11
CA ASN A 34 -67.53 -4.74 27.41
C ASN A 34 -66.65 -5.03 26.18
N LYS A 35 -67.25 -5.03 24.98
CA LYS A 35 -66.49 -5.20 23.73
C LYS A 35 -65.56 -4.03 23.47
N LEU A 36 -66.04 -2.79 23.63
CA LEU A 36 -65.23 -1.58 23.47
C LEU A 36 -64.09 -1.51 24.50
N GLU A 37 -64.35 -1.93 25.74
CA GLU A 37 -63.33 -2.01 26.80
C GLU A 37 -62.22 -3.02 26.44
N ALA A 38 -62.61 -4.19 25.92
CA ALA A 38 -61.65 -5.19 25.43
C ALA A 38 -60.84 -4.68 24.22
N GLU A 39 -61.48 -3.99 23.28
CA GLU A 39 -60.81 -3.37 22.12
C GLU A 39 -59.85 -2.25 22.55
N ALA A 40 -60.23 -1.44 23.55
CA ALA A 40 -59.38 -0.38 24.11
C ALA A 40 -58.14 -0.97 24.79
N ALA A 41 -58.31 -2.02 25.60
CA ALA A 41 -57.19 -2.73 26.24
C ALA A 41 -56.23 -3.35 25.21
N ALA A 42 -56.77 -3.94 24.13
CA ALA A 42 -55.97 -4.49 23.04
C ALA A 42 -55.20 -3.39 22.28
N CYS A 43 -55.79 -2.21 22.11
CA CYS A 43 -55.14 -1.07 21.47
C CYS A 43 -53.99 -0.53 22.34
N GLU A 44 -54.21 -0.41 23.66
CA GLU A 44 -53.17 0.01 24.61
C GLU A 44 -51.99 -0.98 24.63
N GLN A 45 -52.27 -2.29 24.58
CA GLN A 45 -51.22 -3.30 24.49
C GLN A 45 -50.38 -3.13 23.21
N LYS A 46 -51.04 -2.97 22.05
CA LYS A 46 -50.34 -2.74 20.78
C LYS A 46 -49.51 -1.46 20.79
N GLN A 47 -49.99 -0.40 21.45
CA GLN A 47 -49.23 0.84 21.59
C GLN A 47 -47.94 0.61 22.37
N LYS A 48 -48.00 -0.11 23.50
CA LYS A 48 -46.81 -0.47 24.29
C LYS A 48 -45.83 -1.35 23.50
N GLU A 49 -46.35 -2.30 22.71
CA GLU A 49 -45.52 -3.13 21.83
C GLU A 49 -44.82 -2.28 20.75
N LEU A 50 -45.51 -1.29 20.19
CA LEU A 50 -44.96 -0.39 19.18
C LEU A 50 -43.89 0.53 19.75
N GLU A 51 -44.12 1.11 20.94
CA GLU A 51 -43.12 1.90 21.67
C GLU A 51 -41.87 1.05 21.96
N ALA A 52 -42.04 -0.18 22.46
CA ALA A 52 -40.91 -1.09 22.71
C ALA A 52 -40.15 -1.48 21.43
N MET A 53 -40.83 -1.58 20.27
CA MET A 53 -40.17 -1.80 18.99
C MET A 53 -39.41 -0.57 18.51
N GLN A 54 -39.95 0.63 18.72
CA GLN A 54 -39.29 1.89 18.38
C GLN A 54 -38.00 2.05 19.21
N ASP A 55 -38.04 1.75 20.50
CA ASP A 55 -36.87 1.80 21.37
C ASP A 55 -35.78 0.83 20.90
N LYS A 56 -36.15 -0.42 20.55
CA LYS A 56 -35.21 -1.41 19.99
C LYS A 56 -34.62 -0.96 18.66
N LEU A 57 -35.42 -0.34 17.80
CA LEU A 57 -34.95 0.15 16.51
C LEU A 57 -33.95 1.30 16.70
N ALA A 58 -34.22 2.21 17.64
CA ALA A 58 -33.32 3.29 17.99
C ALA A 58 -31.99 2.75 18.53
N GLU A 59 -32.04 1.76 19.43
CA GLU A 59 -30.83 1.11 19.96
C GLU A 59 -30.01 0.43 18.85
N GLN A 60 -30.66 -0.29 17.94
CA GLN A 60 -29.98 -0.92 16.80
C GLN A 60 -29.37 0.11 15.85
N ALA A 61 -30.04 1.22 15.60
CA ALA A 61 -29.51 2.31 14.78
C ALA A 61 -28.24 2.91 15.40
N THR A 62 -28.23 3.13 16.72
CA THR A 62 -27.04 3.62 17.43
C THR A 62 -25.88 2.63 17.33
N ARG A 63 -26.12 1.34 17.60
CA ARG A 63 -25.08 0.29 17.50
C ARG A 63 -24.52 0.18 16.08
N LEU A 64 -25.37 0.33 15.07
CA LEU A 64 -24.94 0.28 13.67
C LEU A 64 -24.06 1.48 13.33
N ALA A 65 -24.45 2.68 13.76
CA ALA A 65 -23.64 3.88 13.55
C ALA A 65 -22.27 3.79 14.26
N GLU A 66 -22.23 3.23 15.49
CA GLU A 66 -20.98 2.97 16.21
C GLU A 66 -20.09 1.97 15.47
N ALA A 67 -20.67 0.86 15.00
CA ALA A 67 -19.93 -0.16 14.24
C ALA A 67 -19.40 0.37 12.89
N GLU A 68 -20.16 1.21 12.19
CA GLU A 68 -19.73 1.87 10.96
C GLU A 68 -18.55 2.82 11.22
N ALA A 69 -18.62 3.63 12.28
CA ALA A 69 -17.53 4.53 12.67
C ALA A 69 -16.26 3.77 13.06
N GLU A 70 -16.39 2.65 13.79
CA GLU A 70 -15.25 1.79 14.13
C GLU A 70 -14.62 1.13 12.89
N ALA A 71 -15.45 0.67 11.95
CA ALA A 71 -14.99 0.08 10.70
C ALA A 71 -14.24 1.10 9.83
N GLU A 72 -14.78 2.32 9.69
CA GLU A 72 -14.12 3.42 8.96
C GLU A 72 -12.79 3.79 9.62
N ALA A 73 -12.75 3.90 10.95
CA ALA A 73 -11.52 4.18 11.68
C ALA A 73 -10.48 3.05 11.56
N ALA A 74 -10.92 1.79 11.45
CA ALA A 74 -10.03 0.67 11.19
C ALA A 74 -9.47 0.71 9.76
N GLU A 75 -10.31 1.04 8.77
CA GLU A 75 -9.89 1.17 7.37
C GLU A 75 -8.88 2.29 7.17
N ILE A 76 -9.12 3.47 7.76
CA ILE A 76 -8.18 4.59 7.71
C ILE A 76 -6.83 4.19 8.31
N ARG A 77 -6.81 3.49 9.45
CA ARG A 77 -5.57 3.02 10.09
C ARG A 77 -4.82 2.04 9.20
N ALA A 78 -5.52 1.04 8.65
CA ALA A 78 -4.91 0.05 7.77
C ALA A 78 -4.33 0.69 6.49
N ASN A 79 -5.06 1.61 5.86
CA ASN A 79 -4.59 2.32 4.67
C ASN A 79 -3.35 3.18 4.97
N THR A 80 -3.33 3.87 6.11
CA THR A 80 -2.18 4.67 6.56
C THR A 80 -0.95 3.79 6.75
N GLU A 81 -1.11 2.61 7.36
CA GLU A 81 -0.02 1.67 7.60
C GLU A 81 0.52 1.07 6.28
N ILE A 82 -0.37 0.72 5.35
CA ILE A 82 0.01 0.26 4.00
C ILE A 82 0.82 1.34 3.27
N GLU A 83 0.39 2.60 3.33
CA GLU A 83 1.09 3.70 2.68
C GLU A 83 2.49 3.92 3.29
N TYR A 84 2.60 3.86 4.61
CA TYR A 84 3.88 3.90 5.31
C TYR A 84 4.82 2.77 4.85
N PHE A 85 4.35 1.53 4.77
CA PHE A 85 5.15 0.41 4.30
C PHE A 85 5.56 0.52 2.83
N LYS A 86 4.71 1.11 1.98
CA LYS A 86 5.06 1.39 0.58
C LYS A 86 6.19 2.40 0.50
N GLN A 87 6.10 3.51 1.22
CA GLN A 87 7.16 4.53 1.26
C GLN A 87 8.49 3.95 1.77
N GLN A 88 8.44 3.12 2.82
CA GLN A 88 9.63 2.46 3.35
C GLN A 88 10.28 1.49 2.34
N ASN A 89 9.46 0.70 1.63
CA ASN A 89 9.95 -0.18 0.56
C ASN A 89 10.56 0.59 -0.60
N ASP A 90 9.96 1.72 -1.00
CA ASP A 90 10.50 2.55 -2.08
C ASP A 90 11.88 3.13 -1.71
N VAL A 91 12.05 3.58 -0.46
CA VAL A 91 13.35 4.05 0.05
C VAL A 91 14.37 2.92 0.04
N LEU A 92 14.00 1.73 0.53
CA LEU A 92 14.89 0.57 0.56
C LEU A 92 15.29 0.13 -0.86
N ASN A 93 14.33 0.07 -1.78
CA ASN A 93 14.59 -0.27 -3.18
C ASN A 93 15.54 0.72 -3.84
N LYS A 94 15.38 2.04 -3.58
CA LYS A 94 16.32 3.05 -4.07
C LYS A 94 17.72 2.86 -3.49
N GLN A 95 17.84 2.58 -2.19
CA GLN A 95 19.13 2.30 -1.56
C GLN A 95 19.79 1.04 -2.13
N LEU A 96 19.01 -0.01 -2.36
CA LEU A 96 19.50 -1.28 -2.90
C LEU A 96 19.96 -1.10 -4.36
N LEU A 97 19.19 -0.37 -5.17
CA LEU A 97 19.58 -0.01 -6.53
C LEU A 97 20.85 0.86 -6.55
N GLN A 98 20.94 1.85 -5.65
CA GLN A 98 22.14 2.68 -5.54
C GLN A 98 23.36 1.85 -5.15
N LYS A 99 23.22 0.93 -4.20
CA LYS A 99 24.29 0.01 -3.80
C LYS A 99 24.68 -0.92 -4.96
N GLN A 100 23.73 -1.46 -5.71
CA GLN A 100 24.03 -2.27 -6.90
C GLN A 100 24.82 -1.48 -7.94
N VAL A 101 24.44 -0.23 -8.21
CA VAL A 101 25.19 0.66 -9.10
C VAL A 101 26.59 0.95 -8.56
N GLU A 102 26.75 1.12 -7.25
CA GLU A 102 28.07 1.31 -6.62
C GLU A 102 28.93 0.04 -6.67
N ASP A 103 28.34 -1.14 -6.47
CA ASP A 103 29.01 -2.44 -6.54
C ASP A 103 29.43 -2.75 -7.99
N GLU A 104 28.57 -2.50 -8.99
CA GLU A 104 28.91 -2.61 -10.41
C GLU A 104 30.06 -1.65 -10.79
N LYS A 105 30.07 -0.42 -10.25
CA LYS A 105 31.19 0.52 -10.44
C LYS A 105 32.50 0.02 -9.83
N ARG A 106 32.47 -0.80 -8.79
CA ARG A 106 33.67 -1.36 -8.14
C ARG A 106 34.28 -2.53 -8.92
N VAL A 107 33.49 -3.29 -9.69
CA VAL A 107 33.99 -4.42 -10.51
C VAL A 107 34.96 -3.95 -11.61
N SER A 108 34.91 -2.68 -11.98
CA SER A 108 35.77 -2.05 -13.01
C SER A 108 36.82 -1.09 -12.44
N ALA A 109 37.16 -1.24 -11.15
CA ALA A 109 38.09 -0.35 -10.47
C ALA A 109 39.52 -0.93 -10.49
N PHE A 110 40.42 -0.28 -11.22
CA PHE A 110 41.84 -0.63 -11.27
C PHE A 110 42.65 0.42 -10.51
N ASN A 111 43.73 -0.01 -9.84
CA ASN A 111 44.68 0.94 -9.27
C ASN A 111 45.72 1.36 -10.34
N THR A 112 46.54 2.37 -10.03
CA THR A 112 47.57 2.85 -10.97
C THR A 112 48.65 1.81 -11.27
N GLU A 113 48.97 0.94 -10.30
CA GLU A 113 49.96 -0.13 -10.45
C GLU A 113 49.45 -1.19 -11.43
N ASP A 114 48.20 -1.64 -11.30
CA ASP A 114 47.55 -2.62 -12.20
C ASP A 114 47.59 -2.15 -13.66
N ILE A 115 47.25 -0.87 -13.92
CA ILE A 115 47.27 -0.30 -15.26
C ILE A 115 48.70 -0.19 -15.79
N SER A 116 49.63 0.26 -14.95
CA SER A 116 51.04 0.42 -15.34
C SER A 116 51.68 -0.93 -15.67
N ASP A 117 51.42 -1.95 -14.85
CA ASP A 117 51.94 -3.31 -15.02
C ASP A 117 51.40 -3.94 -16.31
N TYR A 118 50.09 -3.80 -16.56
CA TYR A 118 49.49 -4.28 -17.81
C TYR A 118 50.12 -3.62 -19.04
N LEU A 119 50.26 -2.29 -19.05
CA LEU A 119 50.82 -1.54 -20.17
C LEU A 119 52.31 -1.88 -20.40
N ASN A 120 53.08 -2.02 -19.33
CA ASN A 120 54.48 -2.43 -19.40
C ASN A 120 54.61 -3.86 -19.93
N GLN A 121 53.74 -4.77 -19.50
CA GLN A 121 53.72 -6.15 -19.98
C GLN A 121 53.40 -6.19 -21.48
N VAL A 122 52.43 -5.41 -21.97
CA VAL A 122 52.11 -5.32 -23.40
C VAL A 122 53.28 -4.78 -24.22
N ILE A 123 53.99 -3.74 -23.74
CA ILE A 123 55.19 -3.22 -24.40
C ILE A 123 56.27 -4.30 -24.47
N LYS A 124 56.50 -5.00 -23.36
CA LYS A 124 57.50 -6.05 -23.27
C LYS A 124 57.15 -7.20 -24.22
N ASP A 125 55.92 -7.68 -24.21
CA ASP A 125 55.46 -8.76 -25.09
C ASP A 125 55.57 -8.36 -26.57
N PHE A 126 55.27 -7.11 -26.92
CA PHE A 126 55.47 -6.61 -28.28
C PHE A 126 56.96 -6.61 -28.67
N ASN A 127 57.83 -6.07 -27.81
CA ASN A 127 59.27 -5.97 -28.07
C ASN A 127 59.98 -7.33 -28.05
N ASP A 128 59.50 -8.27 -27.23
CA ASP A 128 59.98 -9.65 -27.15
C ASP A 128 59.39 -10.52 -28.27
N SER A 129 58.25 -10.11 -28.86
CA SER A 129 57.66 -10.83 -29.98
C SER A 129 58.57 -10.71 -31.21
N ASN A 130 59.05 -11.85 -31.70
CA ASN A 130 59.76 -11.96 -32.97
C ASN A 130 58.84 -11.75 -34.19
N ALA A 131 57.68 -11.09 -34.03
CA ALA A 131 56.71 -10.86 -35.09
C ALA A 131 57.25 -9.97 -36.24
N SER A 132 58.40 -9.32 -36.04
CA SER A 132 59.18 -8.71 -37.12
C SER A 132 60.04 -9.75 -37.86
N ASP A 133 59.36 -10.64 -38.59
CA ASP A 133 59.94 -11.64 -39.51
C ASP A 133 60.68 -11.01 -40.72
N SER A 134 60.89 -9.68 -40.71
CA SER A 134 61.69 -9.01 -41.71
C SER A 134 63.18 -9.12 -41.36
N ASN A 135 64.00 -9.52 -42.33
CA ASN A 135 65.47 -9.50 -42.26
C ASN A 135 66.05 -8.06 -42.27
N ILE A 136 65.21 -7.02 -42.21
CA ILE A 136 65.59 -5.63 -42.49
C ILE A 136 65.60 -4.79 -41.21
N ALA A 137 64.57 -4.93 -40.36
CA ALA A 137 64.49 -4.20 -39.10
C ALA A 137 63.60 -4.92 -38.08
N THR A 138 63.95 -4.74 -36.80
CA THR A 138 63.11 -5.06 -35.64
C THR A 138 62.28 -3.83 -35.29
N TYR A 139 60.98 -4.00 -35.07
CA TYR A 139 60.11 -2.90 -34.62
C TYR A 139 60.01 -2.93 -33.10
N VAL A 140 60.26 -1.79 -32.46
CA VAL A 140 60.24 -1.64 -31.01
C VAL A 140 59.31 -0.48 -30.64
N ILE A 141 58.43 -0.68 -29.67
CA ILE A 141 57.69 0.43 -29.06
C ILE A 141 58.68 1.23 -28.21
N ASN A 142 58.95 2.47 -28.64
CA ASN A 142 59.87 3.37 -27.94
C ASN A 142 59.13 4.26 -26.94
N ASN A 143 57.90 4.66 -27.27
CA ASN A 143 57.07 5.46 -26.38
C ASN A 143 55.59 5.14 -26.53
N MET A 144 54.86 5.24 -25.43
CA MET A 144 53.41 5.14 -25.40
C MET A 144 52.85 6.25 -24.51
N GLU A 145 52.05 7.12 -25.11
CA GLU A 145 51.30 8.17 -24.42
C GLU A 145 49.85 7.72 -24.26
N VAL A 146 49.35 7.71 -23.04
CA VAL A 146 47.99 7.27 -22.71
C VAL A 146 47.23 8.42 -22.05
N ASP A 147 46.17 8.91 -22.67
CA ASP A 147 45.20 9.82 -22.05
C ASP A 147 43.96 9.02 -21.65
N LEU A 148 43.91 8.66 -20.36
CA LEU A 148 42.81 7.92 -19.77
C LEU A 148 41.80 8.90 -19.15
N LYS A 149 40.56 8.87 -19.66
CA LYS A 149 39.43 9.52 -18.99
C LYS A 149 38.86 8.54 -17.96
N VAL A 150 39.16 8.78 -16.69
CA VAL A 150 38.74 7.93 -15.57
C VAL A 150 38.16 8.76 -14.43
N ARG A 151 37.28 8.15 -13.65
CA ARG A 151 36.84 8.69 -12.35
C ARG A 151 37.78 8.19 -11.27
N VAL A 152 38.29 9.11 -10.46
CA VAL A 152 39.21 8.80 -9.36
C VAL A 152 38.48 8.89 -8.04
N PHE A 153 38.60 7.87 -7.21
CA PHE A 153 38.17 7.93 -5.80
C PHE A 153 39.27 7.38 -4.90
N GLY A 154 39.38 7.94 -3.70
CA GLY A 154 40.32 7.47 -2.69
C GLY A 154 39.67 6.45 -1.78
N GLU A 155 40.27 5.28 -1.66
CA GLU A 155 39.90 4.28 -0.66
C GLU A 155 41.01 4.18 0.38
N GLU A 156 40.63 4.14 1.65
CA GLU A 156 41.57 3.89 2.74
C GLU A 156 41.69 2.38 2.92
N THR A 157 42.88 1.85 2.66
CA THR A 157 43.20 0.44 2.89
C THR A 157 44.26 0.35 3.97
N LYS A 158 44.09 -0.60 4.88
CA LYS A 158 45.09 -0.94 5.90
C LYS A 158 46.08 -1.92 5.28
N ASP A 159 47.37 -1.62 5.39
CA ASP A 159 48.41 -2.58 5.01
C ASP A 159 48.61 -3.66 6.10
N ALA A 160 49.47 -4.64 5.83
CA ALA A 160 49.77 -5.73 6.76
C ALA A 160 50.41 -5.27 8.09
N GLU A 161 50.83 -4.01 8.15
CA GLU A 161 51.40 -3.34 9.33
C GLU A 161 50.41 -2.36 9.99
N ASP A 162 49.13 -2.40 9.58
CA ASP A 162 48.02 -1.58 10.09
C ASP A 162 48.18 -0.06 9.87
N ASN A 163 49.04 0.35 8.93
CA ASN A 163 49.12 1.73 8.47
C ASN A 163 48.00 2.01 7.45
N THR A 164 47.31 3.13 7.64
CA THR A 164 46.30 3.60 6.69
C THR A 164 46.96 4.18 5.45
N LYS A 165 46.95 3.44 4.35
CA LYS A 165 47.37 3.95 3.03
C LYS A 165 46.13 4.36 2.23
N LYS A 166 46.15 5.58 1.71
CA LYS A 166 45.14 6.03 0.74
C LYS A 166 45.51 5.50 -0.63
N VAL A 167 44.75 4.55 -1.14
CA VAL A 167 44.92 4.00 -2.50
C VAL A 167 43.93 4.70 -3.41
N LEU A 168 44.43 5.21 -4.54
CA LEU A 168 43.59 5.78 -5.58
C LEU A 168 43.08 4.66 -6.47
N LYS A 169 41.76 4.60 -6.64
CA LYS A 169 41.10 3.69 -7.58
C LYS A 169 40.54 4.47 -8.75
N LEU A 170 40.70 3.89 -9.94
CA LEU A 170 40.34 4.47 -11.22
C LEU A 170 39.20 3.63 -11.81
N ILE A 171 38.09 4.27 -12.18
CA ILE A 171 36.93 3.62 -12.81
C ILE A 171 36.70 4.21 -14.19
N ALA A 172 36.40 3.35 -15.16
CA ALA A 172 35.92 3.78 -16.47
C ALA A 172 34.58 4.57 -16.35
N PRO A 173 34.38 5.62 -17.17
CA PRO A 173 33.09 6.30 -17.26
C PRO A 173 31.99 5.35 -17.74
N SER A 174 30.73 5.60 -17.35
CA SER A 174 29.60 4.77 -17.78
C SER A 174 29.38 4.93 -19.28
N ILE A 175 29.03 3.84 -19.98
CA ILE A 175 28.69 3.86 -21.42
C ILE A 175 27.50 4.79 -21.70
N ALA A 176 26.61 4.99 -20.72
CA ALA A 176 25.50 5.94 -20.83
C ALA A 176 25.94 7.42 -20.76
N GLU A 177 27.16 7.69 -20.28
CA GLU A 177 27.74 9.02 -20.12
C GLU A 177 28.82 9.33 -21.17
N THR A 178 29.22 8.34 -21.98
CA THR A 178 30.27 8.52 -22.99
C THR A 178 29.75 9.20 -24.26
N SER A 179 30.14 10.45 -24.47
CA SER A 179 30.15 11.10 -25.80
C SER A 179 31.44 10.75 -26.56
N GLU A 180 31.56 11.07 -27.86
CA GLU A 180 32.82 10.90 -28.62
C GLU A 180 34.01 11.59 -27.94
N ASP A 181 33.79 12.75 -27.30
CA ASP A 181 34.80 13.48 -26.53
C ASP A 181 35.21 12.79 -25.20
N SER A 182 34.50 11.74 -24.79
CA SER A 182 34.69 11.01 -23.53
C SER A 182 35.55 9.75 -23.67
N LEU A 183 36.07 9.47 -24.87
CA LEU A 183 36.87 8.30 -25.17
C LEU A 183 38.32 8.48 -24.73
N SER A 184 38.91 7.46 -24.11
CA SER A 184 40.35 7.44 -23.80
C SER A 184 41.15 7.27 -25.08
N SER A 185 42.31 7.91 -25.17
CA SER A 185 43.18 7.82 -26.35
C SER A 185 44.55 7.25 -26.01
N ILE A 186 45.08 6.43 -26.92
CA ILE A 186 46.41 5.82 -26.79
C ILE A 186 47.19 6.17 -28.05
N LYS A 187 48.37 6.75 -27.87
CA LYS A 187 49.30 7.09 -28.94
C LYS A 187 50.57 6.28 -28.76
N ILE A 188 50.85 5.41 -29.73
CA ILE A 188 51.99 4.50 -29.70
C ILE A 188 53.02 4.96 -30.73
N SER A 189 54.27 5.13 -30.29
CA SER A 189 55.41 5.45 -31.14
C SER A 189 56.26 4.20 -31.33
N ILE A 190 56.29 3.70 -32.57
CA ILE A 190 57.06 2.53 -32.96
C ILE A 190 58.29 2.99 -33.74
N GLN A 191 59.46 2.51 -33.34
CA GLN A 191 60.71 2.74 -34.03
C GLN A 191 61.17 1.47 -34.74
N ALA A 192 61.61 1.62 -35.99
CA ALA A 192 62.33 0.56 -36.69
C ALA A 192 63.82 0.63 -36.29
N VAL A 193 64.35 -0.48 -35.79
CA VAL A 193 65.75 -0.65 -35.46
C VAL A 193 66.35 -1.63 -36.47
N PRO A 194 67.32 -1.21 -37.31
CA PRO A 194 68.00 -2.11 -38.24
C PRO A 194 68.62 -3.29 -37.48
N LYS A 195 68.56 -4.49 -38.06
CA LYS A 195 69.25 -5.67 -37.51
C LYS A 195 70.75 -5.64 -37.84
#